data_AF-R1HZ14-F1
#
_entry.id   AF-R1HZ14-F1
#
_cell.length_a   1.000
_cell.length_b   1.000
_cell.length_c   1.000
_cell.angle_alpha   90.00
_cell.angle_beta   90.00
_cell.angle_gamma   90.00
#
_symmetry.space_group_name_H-M   'P 1'
#
loop_
_entity.id
_entity.type
_entity.pdbx_description
1 polymer ?
#
loop_
_entity_poly.entity_id
_entity_poly.type
_entity_poly.pdbx_seq_one_letter_code
_entity_poly.pdbx_strand_id
1 'polypeptide(L)' 'RARAAIGDLGALSEAAVDLHGRTLARALGVGDPDEPGVLTPEQGRKITEIVRKGR' A
#
# COMPACT_ATOMS: atom_id res chain seq x y z
N ARG A 1 17.18 3.97 22.35
CA ARG A 1 17.71 3.90 20.97
C ARG A 1 17.04 2.80 20.15
N ALA A 2 17.05 1.54 20.57
CA ALA A 2 16.42 0.44 19.82
C ALA A 2 14.93 0.69 19.47
N ARG A 3 14.11 1.16 20.42
CA ARG A 3 12.69 1.47 20.14
C ARG A 3 12.49 2.55 19.09
N ALA A 4 13.34 3.58 19.08
CA ALA A 4 13.26 4.66 18.09
C ALA A 4 13.62 4.13 16.69
N ALA A 5 14.71 3.36 16.58
CA ALA A 5 15.10 2.74 15.31
C ALA A 5 14.05 1.78 14.74
N ILE A 6 13.33 1.05 15.60
CA ILE A 6 12.20 0.20 15.17
C ILE A 6 11.03 1.06 14.67
N GLY A 7 10.73 2.17 15.34
CA GLY A 7 9.72 3.13 14.89
C GLY A 7 10.07 3.72 13.51
N ASP A 8 11.31 4.16 13.33
CA ASP A 8 11.80 4.73 12.07
C ASP A 8 11.74 3.71 10.93
N LEU A 9 12.13 2.45 11.20
CA LEU A 9 12.02 1.35 10.23
C LEU A 9 10.57 1.06 9.85
N GLY A 10 9.66 1.10 10.83
CA GLY A 10 8.22 0.95 10.60
C GLY A 10 7.69 2.02 9.65
N ALA A 11 7.96 3.30 9.96
CA ALA A 11 7.53 4.43 9.15
C ALA A 11 8.09 4.37 7.71
N LEU A 12 9.36 3.99 7.55
CA LEU A 12 9.96 3.80 6.22
C LEU A 12 9.29 2.66 5.45
N SER A 13 9.00 1.55 6.13
CA SER A 13 8.36 0.38 5.51
C SER A 13 6.94 0.72 5.05
N GLU A 14 6.18 1.44 5.86
CA GLU A 14 4.84 1.93 5.51
C GLU A 14 4.89 2.86 4.29
N ALA A 15 5.80 3.85 4.29
CA ALA A 15 5.96 4.77 3.17
C ALA A 15 6.33 4.07 1.85
N ALA A 16 7.21 3.05 1.92
CA ALA A 16 7.57 2.25 0.74
C ALA A 16 6.39 1.42 0.22
N VAL A 17 5.59 0.83 1.12
CA VAL A 17 4.38 0.09 0.76
C VAL A 17 3.35 1.04 0.14
N ASP A 18 3.16 2.24 0.66
CA ASP A 18 2.22 3.21 0.12
C ASP A 18 2.60 3.65 -1.30
N LEU A 19 3.88 3.98 -1.54
CA LEU A 19 4.37 4.41 -2.85
C LEU A 19 4.17 3.33 -3.92
N HIS A 20 4.58 2.09 -3.63
CA HIS A 20 4.47 0.98 -4.57
C HIS A 20 3.03 0.47 -4.68
N GLY A 21 2.30 0.46 -3.58
CA GLY A 21 0.90 0.10 -3.52
C GLY A 21 0.03 1.03 -4.38
N ARG A 22 0.28 2.34 -4.38
CA ARG A 22 -0.40 3.30 -5.27
C ARG A 22 -0.12 3.03 -6.74
N THR A 23 1.13 2.73 -7.08
CA THR A 23 1.52 2.36 -8.45
C THR A 23 0.76 1.12 -8.91
N LEU A 24 0.66 0.10 -8.05
CA LEU A 24 -0.09 -1.12 -8.32
C LEU A 24 -1.60 -0.85 -8.43
N ALA A 25 -2.18 -0.06 -7.52
CA ALA A 25 -3.60 0.28 -7.52
C ALA A 25 -4.03 0.93 -8.84
N ARG A 26 -3.23 1.88 -9.34
CA ARG A 26 -3.43 2.52 -10.65
C ARG A 26 -3.37 1.51 -11.79
N ALA A 27 -2.37 0.64 -11.79
CA ALA A 27 -2.22 -0.40 -12.82
C ALA A 27 -3.39 -1.40 -12.84
N LEU A 28 -4.03 -1.64 -11.68
CA LEU A 28 -5.17 -2.55 -11.54
C LEU A 28 -6.54 -1.86 -11.65
N GLY A 29 -6.60 -0.53 -11.84
CA GLY A 29 -7.85 0.22 -11.88
C GLY A 29 -8.61 0.22 -10.54
N VAL A 30 -7.88 0.20 -9.41
CA VAL A 30 -8.45 0.24 -8.07
C VAL A 30 -8.37 1.64 -7.49
N GLY A 31 -9.52 2.25 -7.20
CA GLY A 31 -9.61 3.63 -6.70
C GLY A 31 -9.58 4.68 -7.81
N ASP A 32 -9.62 5.96 -7.43
CA ASP A 32 -9.44 7.07 -8.37
C ASP A 32 -7.92 7.29 -8.59
N PRO A 33 -7.41 7.27 -9.85
CA PRO A 33 -6.00 7.49 -10.15
C PRO A 33 -5.44 8.81 -9.61
N ASP A 34 -6.29 9.83 -9.48
CA ASP A 34 -5.93 11.17 -9.04
C ASP A 34 -6.25 11.40 -7.55
N GLU A 35 -6.73 10.37 -6.85
CA GLU A 35 -6.94 10.43 -5.41
C GLU A 35 -5.60 10.74 -4.70
N PRO A 36 -5.55 11.76 -3.81
CA PRO A 36 -4.37 12.05 -3.00
C PRO A 36 -4.30 11.13 -1.77
N GLY A 37 -3.11 10.95 -1.18
CA GLY A 37 -2.93 10.22 0.09
C GLY A 37 -2.43 8.76 -0.01
N VAL A 38 -2.64 8.01 1.07
CA VAL A 38 -2.20 6.61 1.24
C VAL A 38 -3.28 5.62 0.79
N LEU A 39 -2.91 4.35 0.59
CA LEU A 39 -3.91 3.32 0.27
C LEU A 39 -4.88 3.12 1.43
N THR A 40 -6.17 3.07 1.12
CA THR A 40 -7.17 2.68 2.10
C THR A 40 -7.17 1.15 2.29
N PRO A 41 -7.58 0.64 3.47
CA PRO A 41 -7.74 -0.79 3.68
C PRO A 41 -8.70 -1.46 2.68
N GLU A 42 -9.70 -0.73 2.18
CA GLU A 42 -10.63 -1.19 1.15
C GLU A 42 -9.92 -1.42 -0.19
N GLN A 43 -9.08 -0.45 -0.61
CA GLN A 43 -8.26 -0.57 -1.82
C GLN A 43 -7.29 -1.74 -1.70
N GLY A 44 -6.65 -1.91 -0.54
CA GLY A 44 -5.76 -3.04 -0.27
C GLY A 44 -6.45 -4.41 -0.36
N ARG A 45 -7.68 -4.53 0.15
CA ARG A 45 -8.50 -5.74 0.01
C ARG A 45 -8.80 -6.04 -1.47
N LYS A 46 -9.22 -5.04 -2.24
CA LYS A 46 -9.53 -5.20 -3.66
C LYS A 46 -8.31 -5.58 -4.49
N ILE A 47 -7.15 -4.98 -4.22
CA ILE A 47 -5.87 -5.39 -4.82
C ILE A 47 -5.60 -6.86 -4.50
N THR A 48 -5.75 -7.27 -3.24
CA THR A 48 -5.54 -8.66 -2.82
C THR A 48 -6.44 -9.62 -3.57
N GLU A 49 -7.71 -9.29 -3.77
CA GLU A 49 -8.65 -10.11 -4.55
C GLU A 49 -8.21 -10.31 -6.01
N ILE A 50 -7.61 -9.28 -6.62
CA ILE A 50 -7.12 -9.31 -8.00
C ILE A 50 -5.82 -10.11 -8.12
N VAL A 51 -4.87 -9.90 -7.21
CA VAL A 51 -3.51 -10.46 -7.34
C VAL A 51 -3.32 -11.82 -6.67
N ARG A 52 -4.27 -12.24 -5.81
CA ARG A 52 -4.16 -13.49 -5.07
C ARG A 52 -4.15 -14.67 -6.04
N LYS A 53 -3.03 -15.39 -6.07
CA LYS A 53 -2.88 -16.64 -6.81
C LYS A 53 -3.66 -17.77 -6.11
N GLY A 54 -4.25 -18.68 -6.89
CA GLY A 54 -4.93 -19.86 -6.38
C GLY A 54 -6.43 -19.70 -6.13
N ARG A 55 -7.08 -18.76 -6.82
CA ARG A 55 -8.43 -18.99 -7.34
C ARG A 55 -8.31 -19.57 -8.74
#